data_AF-A0A8S3BS89-F1
#
_entry.id   AF-A0A8S3BS89-F1
#
_cell.length_a   1.000
_cell.length_b   1.000
_cell.length_c   1.000
_cell.angle_alpha   90.00
_cell.angle_beta   90.00
_cell.angle_gamma   90.00
#
_symmetry.space_group_name_H-M   'P 1'
#
loop_
_entity.id
_entity.type
_entity.pdbx_description
1 polymer ?
#
loop_
_entity_poly.entity_id
_entity_poly.type
_entity_poly.pdbx_seq_one_letter_code
_entity_poly.pdbx_strand_id
1 'polypeptide(L)'
;GFDSYVIIRHGVPAKESDTPPTRYKNFLRGDKLGCYFCNDIVAPGDSSIDRTLDQQCTVTRPGISMMASALSVELLVSIMQHPLRGQCPSSIHSDVDESVPDAVSCLGIVPHTIRGFLSRYSTVLPTGEAFSQCVACSPTVRKAFEDEGFTFLLKVFNDLDYLENLTGLRAMQLATDLSEIIELSDDEEI
;
A
#
# COMPACT_ATOMS: atom_id res chain seq x y z
N GLY A 1 -3.73 -13.48 6.72
CA GLY A 1 -3.57 -13.76 8.16
C GLY A 1 -4.46 -14.91 8.58
N PHE A 2 -4.64 -15.14 9.88
CA PHE A 2 -5.44 -16.27 10.40
C PHE A 2 -6.92 -16.23 10.01
N ASP A 3 -7.58 -15.07 10.16
CA ASP A 3 -9.01 -14.86 9.89
C ASP A 3 -9.30 -13.71 8.89
N SER A 4 -8.26 -13.15 8.27
CA SER A 4 -8.33 -11.97 7.41
C SER A 4 -7.41 -12.06 6.18
N TYR A 5 -7.73 -11.28 5.15
CA TYR A 5 -6.93 -11.14 3.93
C TYR A 5 -6.85 -9.68 3.46
N VAL A 6 -5.82 -9.40 2.67
CA VAL A 6 -5.61 -8.13 2.00
C VAL A 6 -5.26 -8.38 0.54
N ILE A 7 -5.89 -7.63 -0.36
CA ILE A 7 -5.63 -7.62 -1.81
C ILE A 7 -5.39 -6.17 -2.17
N ILE A 8 -4.27 -5.87 -2.83
CA ILE A 8 -3.88 -4.50 -3.19
C ILE A 8 -3.45 -4.49 -4.64
N ARG A 9 -3.87 -3.47 -5.38
CA ARG A 9 -3.25 -3.08 -6.65
C ARG A 9 -2.35 -1.87 -6.42
N HIS A 10 -1.10 -1.93 -6.86
CA HIS A 10 -0.18 -0.81 -6.70
C HIS A 10 -0.48 0.30 -7.70
N GLY A 11 -0.10 1.53 -7.35
CA GLY A 11 -0.13 2.65 -8.29
C GLY A 11 0.83 2.44 -9.46
N VAL A 12 0.39 2.85 -10.66
CA VAL A 12 1.19 2.78 -11.89
C VAL A 12 1.58 4.19 -12.30
N PRO A 13 2.88 4.55 -12.29
CA PRO A 13 3.33 5.88 -12.67
C PRO A 13 2.84 6.25 -14.08
N ALA A 14 2.13 7.37 -14.21
CA ALA A 14 1.75 7.92 -15.51
C ALA A 14 2.95 8.66 -16.13
N LYS A 15 3.08 8.59 -17.46
CA LYS A 15 3.94 9.53 -18.20
C LYS A 15 3.25 10.89 -18.22
N GLU A 16 4.00 11.99 -18.14
CA GLU A 16 3.42 13.35 -18.06
C GLU A 16 2.39 13.64 -19.16
N SER A 17 2.59 13.09 -20.37
CA SER A 17 1.69 13.21 -21.52
C SER A 17 0.33 12.51 -21.38
N ASP A 18 0.22 11.52 -20.49
CA ASP A 18 -0.97 10.68 -20.30
C ASP A 18 -1.74 11.04 -19.02
N THR A 19 -1.34 12.09 -18.30
CA THR A 19 -2.00 12.45 -17.04
C THR A 19 -3.46 12.85 -17.30
N PRO A 20 -4.44 12.03 -16.89
CA PRO A 20 -5.82 12.40 -17.06
C PRO A 20 -6.10 13.59 -16.14
N PRO A 21 -6.86 14.60 -16.60
CA PRO A 21 -7.30 15.69 -15.73
C PRO A 21 -8.01 15.11 -14.50
N THR A 22 -7.75 15.67 -13.32
CA THR A 22 -8.44 15.35 -12.05
C THR A 22 -9.90 15.74 -12.18
N ARG A 23 -10.70 14.89 -12.83
CA ARG A 23 -12.12 15.13 -13.14
C ARG A 23 -13.06 14.64 -12.05
N TYR A 24 -12.58 13.78 -11.16
CA TYR A 24 -13.43 13.03 -10.23
C TYR A 24 -13.17 13.50 -8.80
N LYS A 25 -14.07 14.33 -8.27
CA LYS A 25 -14.14 14.57 -6.82
C LYS A 25 -14.41 13.21 -6.17
N ASN A 26 -13.69 12.87 -5.09
CA ASN A 26 -13.79 11.60 -4.33
C ASN A 26 -13.07 10.38 -4.92
N PHE A 27 -12.29 10.52 -5.99
CA PHE A 27 -11.46 9.42 -6.49
C PHE A 27 -9.98 9.78 -6.43
N LEU A 28 -9.16 8.82 -6.01
CA LEU A 28 -7.71 8.92 -6.09
C LEU A 28 -7.25 8.34 -7.43
N ARG A 29 -6.39 9.08 -8.13
CA ARG A 29 -5.86 8.67 -9.43
C ARG A 29 -4.98 7.43 -9.32
N GLY A 30 -4.97 6.60 -10.36
CA GLY A 30 -4.19 5.36 -10.40
C GLY A 30 -2.68 5.56 -10.21
N ASP A 31 -2.12 6.67 -10.68
CA ASP A 31 -0.70 7.01 -10.52
C ASP A 31 -0.34 7.51 -9.12
N LYS A 32 -1.34 7.80 -8.28
CA LYS A 32 -1.19 8.24 -6.90
C LYS A 32 -1.52 7.17 -5.88
N LEU A 33 -1.91 5.97 -6.30
CA LEU A 33 -2.20 4.89 -5.37
C LEU A 33 -0.93 4.39 -4.68
N GLY A 34 -1.05 4.09 -3.39
CA GLY A 34 0.03 3.51 -2.61
C GLY A 34 0.41 2.10 -3.06
N CYS A 35 1.60 1.66 -2.65
CA CYS A 35 1.96 0.25 -2.68
C CYS A 35 1.68 -0.40 -1.32
N TYR A 36 1.95 -1.70 -1.21
CA TYR A 36 1.85 -2.42 0.06
C TYR A 36 2.56 -1.72 1.23
N PHE A 37 3.76 -1.19 0.99
CA PHE A 37 4.61 -0.53 1.99
C PHE A 37 4.30 0.95 2.24
N CYS A 38 3.33 1.55 1.54
CA CYS A 38 3.00 2.97 1.78
C CYS A 38 2.29 3.21 3.10
N ASN A 39 1.65 2.18 3.64
CA ASN A 39 0.93 2.27 4.92
C ASN A 39 1.72 1.65 6.07
N ASP A 40 2.99 1.27 5.83
CA ASP A 40 3.88 0.77 6.85
C ASP A 40 4.86 1.88 7.25
N ILE A 41 4.97 2.13 8.55
CA ILE A 41 5.87 3.15 9.10
C ILE A 41 7.26 2.59 9.44
N VAL A 42 7.52 1.31 9.12
CA VAL A 42 8.80 0.63 9.34
C VAL A 42 9.27 0.01 8.03
N ALA A 43 10.59 -0.01 7.79
CA ALA A 43 11.14 -0.77 6.68
C ALA A 43 10.93 -2.28 6.87
N PRO A 44 10.81 -3.05 5.77
CA PRO A 44 10.77 -4.50 5.86
C PRO A 44 12.10 -5.04 6.40
N GLY A 45 12.11 -5.45 7.66
CA GLY A 45 13.22 -6.20 8.27
C GLY A 45 13.13 -7.71 8.03
N ASP A 46 14.13 -8.46 8.50
CA ASP A 46 14.08 -9.92 8.48
C ASP A 46 13.02 -10.44 9.47
N SER A 47 11.83 -10.72 8.93
CA SER A 47 10.72 -11.24 9.72
C SER A 47 10.84 -12.73 10.08
N SER A 48 11.91 -13.41 9.66
CA SER A 48 12.16 -14.83 9.92
C SER A 48 13.13 -15.07 11.09
N ILE A 49 14.03 -14.12 11.35
CA ILE A 49 14.83 -14.07 12.57
C ILE A 49 13.87 -13.90 13.77
N ASP A 50 14.10 -14.67 14.83
CA ASP A 50 13.29 -14.72 16.06
C ASP A 50 11.85 -15.28 15.95
N ARG A 51 11.44 -15.85 14.81
CA ARG A 51 10.22 -16.69 14.75
C ARG A 51 10.52 -18.15 15.03
N THR A 52 9.87 -18.72 16.05
CA THR A 52 9.86 -20.18 16.24
C THR A 52 9.18 -20.87 15.04
N LEU A 53 9.50 -22.13 14.76
CA LEU A 53 8.98 -22.86 13.58
C LEU A 53 7.45 -22.79 13.45
N ASP A 54 6.74 -22.80 14.59
CA ASP A 54 5.27 -22.70 14.67
C ASP A 54 4.72 -21.28 14.36
N GLN A 55 5.55 -20.23 14.47
CA GLN A 55 5.21 -18.85 14.08
C GLN A 55 5.49 -18.56 12.59
N GLN A 56 6.17 -19.48 11.89
CA GLN A 56 6.38 -19.42 10.44
C GLN A 56 5.22 -20.06 9.68
N CYS A 57 4.54 -21.04 10.29
CA CYS A 57 3.30 -21.61 9.79
C CYS A 57 2.14 -20.66 10.11
N THR A 58 1.79 -19.76 9.18
CA THR A 58 0.53 -19.02 9.31
C THR A 58 -0.61 -20.03 9.19
N VAL A 59 -1.16 -20.48 10.32
CA VAL A 59 -2.43 -21.20 10.32
C VAL A 59 -3.46 -20.21 9.77
N THR A 60 -4.15 -20.60 8.71
CA THR A 60 -5.20 -19.79 8.08
C THR A 60 -6.50 -20.56 8.11
N ARG A 61 -7.63 -19.88 8.35
CA ARG A 61 -8.93 -20.51 8.15
C ARG A 61 -9.02 -20.94 6.68
N PRO A 62 -9.42 -22.19 6.37
CA PRO A 62 -9.32 -22.75 5.01
C PRO A 62 -10.01 -21.94 3.90
N GLY A 63 -11.07 -21.19 4.23
CA GLY A 63 -11.80 -20.36 3.27
C GLY A 63 -11.06 -19.11 2.78
N ILE A 64 -10.04 -18.64 3.50
CA ILE A 64 -9.38 -17.36 3.22
C ILE A 64 -8.65 -17.37 1.90
N SER A 65 -7.87 -18.41 1.62
CA SER A 65 -7.11 -18.51 0.38
C SER A 65 -8.03 -18.50 -0.84
N MET A 66 -9.18 -19.17 -0.75
CA MET A 66 -10.20 -19.19 -1.81
C MET A 66 -10.79 -17.81 -2.05
N MET A 67 -11.24 -17.12 -1.00
CA MET A 67 -11.82 -15.77 -1.11
C MET A 67 -10.79 -14.77 -1.64
N ALA A 68 -9.58 -14.78 -1.08
CA ALA A 68 -8.52 -13.87 -1.49
C ALA A 68 -8.13 -14.10 -2.96
N SER A 69 -8.01 -15.37 -3.39
CA SER A 69 -7.66 -15.70 -4.77
C SER A 69 -8.75 -15.28 -5.74
N ALA A 70 -10.01 -15.60 -5.46
CA ALA A 70 -11.14 -15.23 -6.31
C ALA A 70 -11.24 -13.71 -6.50
N LEU A 71 -11.21 -12.95 -5.39
CA LEU A 71 -11.25 -11.49 -5.44
C LEU A 71 -10.02 -10.88 -6.11
N SER A 72 -8.84 -11.49 -6.00
CA SER A 72 -7.63 -11.01 -6.70
C SER A 72 -7.78 -11.15 -8.22
N VAL A 73 -8.34 -12.28 -8.67
CA VAL A 73 -8.61 -12.53 -10.09
C VAL A 73 -9.68 -11.57 -10.60
N GLU A 74 -10.80 -11.41 -9.88
CA GLU A 74 -11.86 -10.47 -10.28
C GLU A 74 -11.34 -9.02 -10.35
N LEU A 75 -10.53 -8.59 -9.38
CA LEU A 75 -9.89 -7.27 -9.41
C LEU A 75 -9.00 -7.11 -10.65
N LEU A 76 -8.20 -8.13 -10.98
CA LEU A 76 -7.37 -8.12 -12.19
C LEU A 76 -8.21 -8.01 -13.47
N VAL A 77 -9.31 -8.77 -13.57
CA VAL A 77 -10.21 -8.71 -14.73
C VAL A 77 -10.82 -7.31 -14.84
N SER A 78 -11.30 -6.72 -13.74
CA SER A 78 -11.85 -5.35 -13.72
C SER A 78 -10.82 -4.30 -14.13
N ILE A 79 -9.56 -4.42 -13.69
CA ILE A 79 -8.46 -3.56 -14.16
C ILE A 79 -8.27 -3.70 -15.66
N MET A 80 -8.26 -4.93 -16.20
CA MET A 80 -8.02 -5.18 -17.62
C MET A 80 -9.14 -4.68 -18.52
N GLN A 81 -10.39 -4.69 -18.03
CA GLN A 81 -11.55 -4.17 -18.75
C GLN A 81 -11.68 -2.64 -18.65
N HIS A 82 -11.05 -2.00 -17.67
CA HIS A 82 -11.07 -0.55 -17.54
C HIS A 82 -10.26 0.11 -18.69
N PRO A 83 -10.77 1.17 -19.36
CA PRO A 83 -10.05 1.84 -20.45
C PRO A 83 -8.64 2.31 -20.09
N LEU A 84 -8.49 2.85 -18.86
CA LEU A 84 -7.21 3.29 -18.30
C LEU A 84 -6.31 2.16 -17.76
N ARG A 85 -6.76 0.90 -17.78
CA ARG A 85 -6.04 -0.27 -17.26
C ARG A 85 -5.47 -0.02 -15.85
N GLY A 86 -4.18 -0.27 -15.63
CA GLY A 86 -3.51 -0.05 -14.34
C GLY A 86 -3.55 1.39 -13.81
N GLN A 87 -3.87 2.38 -14.65
CA GLN A 87 -4.05 3.78 -14.23
C GLN A 87 -5.49 4.10 -13.81
N CYS A 88 -6.39 3.11 -13.73
CA CYS A 88 -7.76 3.32 -13.28
C CYS A 88 -7.82 3.92 -11.87
N PRO A 89 -8.68 4.92 -11.62
CA PRO A 89 -8.82 5.55 -10.32
C PRO A 89 -9.46 4.59 -9.30
N SER A 90 -9.34 4.93 -8.01
CA SER A 90 -10.04 4.23 -6.91
C SER A 90 -10.89 5.21 -6.12
N SER A 91 -12.10 4.81 -5.73
CA SER A 91 -12.95 5.65 -4.86
C SER A 91 -12.33 5.78 -3.47
N ILE A 92 -12.36 6.99 -2.91
CA ILE A 92 -11.89 7.29 -1.55
C ILE A 92 -12.98 6.94 -0.52
N HIS A 93 -14.24 7.04 -0.91
CA HIS A 93 -15.39 6.72 -0.06
C HIS A 93 -16.02 5.38 -0.45
N SER A 94 -16.56 4.68 0.55
CA SER A 94 -17.34 3.45 0.37
C SER A 94 -18.66 3.69 -0.35
N ASP A 95 -19.18 4.92 -0.33
CA ASP A 95 -20.37 5.33 -1.06
C ASP A 95 -19.97 5.71 -2.49
N VAL A 96 -19.90 4.70 -3.35
CA VAL A 96 -19.53 4.92 -4.75
C VAL A 96 -20.74 5.42 -5.51
N ASP A 97 -20.65 6.65 -6.02
CA ASP A 97 -21.58 7.12 -7.03
C ASP A 97 -21.22 6.45 -8.36
N GLU A 98 -21.93 5.37 -8.70
CA GLU A 98 -21.77 4.62 -9.96
C GLU A 98 -22.11 5.46 -11.20
N SER A 99 -22.62 6.68 -11.03
CA SER A 99 -22.97 7.58 -12.14
C SER A 99 -21.77 8.22 -12.85
N VAL A 100 -20.53 7.96 -12.41
CA VAL A 100 -19.30 8.45 -13.05
C VAL A 100 -18.74 7.40 -14.03
N PRO A 101 -19.05 7.48 -15.34
CA PRO A 101 -18.83 6.36 -16.27
C PRO A 101 -17.35 6.04 -16.51
N ASP A 102 -16.49 7.04 -16.36
CA ASP A 102 -15.05 6.95 -16.63
C ASP A 102 -14.22 6.52 -15.39
N ALA A 103 -14.87 6.34 -14.23
CA ALA A 103 -14.22 5.95 -12.98
C ALA A 103 -14.45 4.47 -12.60
N VAL A 104 -15.32 3.79 -13.34
CA VAL A 104 -15.67 2.37 -13.14
C VAL A 104 -15.38 1.56 -14.39
N SER A 105 -15.12 0.26 -14.21
CA SER A 105 -15.05 -0.68 -15.33
C SER A 105 -16.46 -1.14 -15.73
N CYS A 106 -16.59 -1.83 -16.86
CA CYS A 106 -17.85 -2.51 -17.21
C CYS A 106 -18.26 -3.62 -16.22
N LEU A 107 -17.37 -4.00 -15.31
CA LEU A 107 -17.59 -4.96 -14.23
C LEU A 107 -17.80 -4.28 -12.87
N GLY A 108 -17.94 -2.95 -12.84
CA GLY A 108 -18.09 -2.15 -11.63
C GLY A 108 -16.78 -1.51 -11.16
N ILE A 109 -16.73 -1.21 -9.87
CA ILE A 109 -15.63 -0.44 -9.26
C ILE A 109 -14.29 -1.18 -9.31
N VAL A 110 -13.20 -0.41 -9.33
CA VAL A 110 -11.83 -0.95 -9.29
C VAL A 110 -11.12 -0.49 -8.01
N PRO A 111 -11.35 -1.15 -6.86
CA PRO A 111 -10.82 -0.70 -5.58
C PRO A 111 -9.29 -0.76 -5.53
N HIS A 112 -8.68 0.13 -4.76
CA HIS A 112 -7.24 0.12 -4.48
C HIS A 112 -6.85 -1.06 -3.59
N THR A 113 -7.59 -1.24 -2.49
CA THR A 113 -7.38 -2.31 -1.52
C THR A 113 -8.71 -2.99 -1.19
N ILE A 114 -8.69 -4.30 -1.00
CA ILE A 114 -9.78 -5.09 -0.45
C ILE A 114 -9.28 -5.75 0.84
N ARG A 115 -9.86 -5.41 1.99
CA ARG A 115 -9.59 -6.06 3.27
C ARG A 115 -10.82 -6.81 3.75
N GLY A 116 -10.70 -8.12 3.92
CA GLY A 116 -11.78 -8.97 4.42
C GLY A 116 -11.50 -9.50 5.83
N PHE A 117 -12.53 -9.56 6.65
CA PHE A 117 -12.49 -10.06 8.03
C PHE A 117 -13.56 -11.12 8.24
N LEU A 118 -13.16 -12.39 8.38
CA LEU A 118 -14.10 -13.51 8.53
C LEU A 118 -14.69 -13.62 9.94
N SER A 119 -14.08 -12.99 10.94
CA SER A 119 -14.67 -12.89 12.29
C SER A 119 -15.92 -12.01 12.32
N ARG A 120 -15.96 -10.98 11.46
CA ARG A 120 -17.05 -10.01 11.36
C ARG A 120 -17.88 -10.15 10.08
N TYR A 121 -17.51 -11.06 9.19
CA TYR A 121 -18.09 -11.22 7.85
C TYR A 121 -18.18 -9.89 7.09
N SER A 122 -17.14 -9.07 7.20
CA SER A 122 -17.12 -7.72 6.64
C SER A 122 -15.95 -7.54 5.68
N THR A 123 -16.17 -6.68 4.67
CA THR A 123 -15.15 -6.25 3.72
C THR A 123 -15.09 -4.72 3.72
N VAL A 124 -13.88 -4.16 3.71
CA VAL A 124 -13.64 -2.72 3.61
C VAL A 124 -12.71 -2.44 2.44
N LEU A 125 -12.91 -1.30 1.78
CA LEU A 125 -12.22 -0.93 0.54
C LEU A 125 -11.38 0.36 0.71
N PRO A 126 -10.35 0.36 1.56
CA PRO A 126 -9.58 1.56 1.81
C PRO A 126 -8.77 1.97 0.58
N THR A 127 -8.71 3.28 0.34
CA THR A 127 -7.85 3.89 -0.68
C THR A 127 -6.81 4.74 0.02
N GLY A 128 -5.54 4.57 -0.35
CA GLY A 128 -4.40 5.26 0.27
C GLY A 128 -3.48 5.81 -0.79
N GLU A 129 -2.93 7.00 -0.53
CA GLU A 129 -2.01 7.68 -1.44
C GLU A 129 -0.58 7.15 -1.31
N ALA A 130 0.16 7.24 -2.39
CA ALA A 130 1.58 6.95 -2.42
C ALA A 130 2.34 7.90 -1.47
N PHE A 131 2.97 7.30 -0.46
CA PHE A 131 3.73 8.05 0.52
C PHE A 131 5.08 8.48 -0.05
N SER A 132 5.41 9.77 0.10
CA SER A 132 6.61 10.39 -0.47
C SER A 132 7.91 9.77 0.07
N GLN A 133 7.91 9.29 1.32
CA GLN A 133 9.05 8.65 1.98
C GLN A 133 8.91 7.12 2.07
N CYS A 134 8.04 6.52 1.25
CA CYS A 134 7.89 5.07 1.20
C CYS A 134 9.20 4.38 0.81
N VAL A 135 9.60 3.38 1.59
CA VAL A 135 10.80 2.55 1.39
C VAL A 135 10.81 1.71 0.12
N ALA A 136 9.68 1.63 -0.61
CA ALA A 136 9.56 0.85 -1.83
C ALA A 136 9.26 1.70 -3.07
N CYS A 137 8.18 2.50 -3.06
CA CYS A 137 7.71 3.20 -4.25
C CYS A 137 8.04 4.70 -4.29
N SER A 138 8.76 5.24 -3.29
CA SER A 138 9.14 6.65 -3.30
C SER A 138 9.98 7.01 -4.53
N PRO A 139 9.90 8.27 -5.01
CA PRO A 139 10.74 8.74 -6.10
C PRO A 139 12.24 8.54 -5.82
N THR A 140 12.67 8.68 -4.57
CA THR A 140 14.07 8.49 -4.14
C THR A 140 14.53 7.06 -4.35
N VAL A 141 13.74 6.07 -3.90
CA VAL A 141 14.06 4.64 -4.07
C VAL A 141 14.07 4.25 -5.54
N ARG A 142 13.06 4.70 -6.29
CA ARG A 142 12.97 4.42 -7.73
C ARG A 142 14.18 4.97 -8.47
N LYS A 143 14.58 6.21 -8.19
CA LYS A 143 15.73 6.85 -8.81
C LYS A 143 17.04 6.14 -8.45
N ALA A 144 17.24 5.79 -7.17
CA ALA A 144 18.42 5.06 -6.73
C ALA A 144 18.54 3.69 -7.43
N PHE A 145 17.41 2.99 -7.61
CA PHE A 145 17.37 1.74 -8.37
C PHE A 145 17.62 1.95 -9.88
N GLU A 146 17.04 2.99 -10.48
CA GLU A 146 17.26 3.32 -11.90
C GLU A 146 18.74 3.69 -12.18
N ASP A 147 19.40 4.38 -11.25
CA ASP A 147 20.79 4.84 -11.38
C ASP A 147 21.82 3.74 -11.08
N GLU A 148 21.62 2.92 -10.04
CA GLU A 148 22.62 1.95 -9.54
C GLU A 148 22.27 0.47 -9.80
N GLY A 149 21.00 0.18 -10.14
CA GLY A 149 20.50 -1.16 -10.44
C GLY A 149 20.78 -2.18 -9.33
N PHE A 150 21.51 -3.24 -9.70
CA PHE A 150 21.81 -4.34 -8.77
C PHE A 150 22.71 -3.93 -7.61
N THR A 151 23.59 -2.93 -7.79
CA THR A 151 24.46 -2.45 -6.72
C THR A 151 23.64 -1.84 -5.57
N PHE A 152 22.58 -1.11 -5.90
CA PHE A 152 21.62 -0.62 -4.93
C PHE A 152 20.93 -1.76 -4.19
N LEU A 153 20.47 -2.79 -4.90
CA LEU A 153 19.84 -3.95 -4.27
C LEU A 153 20.78 -4.66 -3.29
N LEU A 154 22.07 -4.81 -3.63
CA LEU A 154 23.05 -5.38 -2.72
C LEU A 154 23.20 -4.54 -1.44
N LYS A 155 23.19 -3.21 -1.53
CA LYS A 155 23.22 -2.35 -0.33
C LYS A 155 21.98 -2.60 0.53
N VAL A 156 20.80 -2.57 -0.09
CA VAL A 156 19.51 -2.81 0.59
C VAL A 156 19.46 -4.18 1.28
N PHE A 157 19.97 -5.24 0.65
CA PHE A 157 19.92 -6.59 1.23
C PHE A 157 20.91 -6.80 2.38
N ASN A 158 22.01 -6.04 2.42
CA ASN A 158 23.04 -6.20 3.43
C ASN A 158 22.94 -5.17 4.57
N ASP A 159 22.13 -4.13 4.42
CA ASP A 159 21.92 -3.08 5.41
C ASP A 159 20.41 -2.79 5.54
N LEU A 160 19.84 -3.20 6.68
CA LEU A 160 18.41 -3.07 6.98
C LEU A 160 17.97 -1.61 7.13
N ASP A 161 18.87 -0.74 7.59
CA ASP A 161 18.58 0.68 7.84
C ASP A 161 18.73 1.53 6.57
N TYR A 162 19.33 0.98 5.52
CA TYR A 162 19.69 1.71 4.31
C TYR A 162 18.47 2.39 3.66
N LEU A 163 17.36 1.68 3.53
CA LEU A 163 16.15 2.23 2.93
C LEU A 163 15.52 3.34 3.79
N GLU A 164 15.48 3.17 5.11
CA GLU A 164 14.91 4.18 6.01
C GLU A 164 15.72 5.46 6.02
N ASN A 165 17.05 5.33 5.98
CA ASN A 165 17.97 6.45 5.87
C ASN A 165 17.84 7.16 4.52
N LEU A 166 17.74 6.38 3.43
CA LEU A 166 17.61 6.92 2.08
C LEU A 166 16.32 7.70 1.88
N THR A 167 15.19 7.20 2.40
CA THR A 167 13.89 7.88 2.25
C THR A 167 13.65 8.97 3.30
N GLY A 168 14.52 9.08 4.30
CA GLY A 168 14.34 9.97 5.44
C GLY A 168 13.25 9.50 6.41
N LEU A 169 12.78 8.26 6.28
CA LEU A 169 11.82 7.66 7.21
C LEU A 169 12.41 7.56 8.62
N ARG A 170 13.71 7.25 8.73
CA ARG A 170 14.43 7.20 10.01
C ARG A 170 14.39 8.54 10.74
N ALA A 171 14.59 9.64 10.02
CA ALA A 171 14.54 10.98 10.59
C ALA A 171 13.11 11.36 11.04
N MET A 172 12.09 10.93 10.31
CA MET A 172 10.69 11.13 10.69
C MET A 172 10.35 10.38 11.99
N GLN A 173 10.71 9.10 12.11
CA GLN A 173 10.48 8.30 13.31
C GLN A 173 11.15 8.94 14.55
N LEU A 174 12.43 9.35 14.43
CA LEU A 174 13.16 10.00 15.52
C LEU A 174 12.51 11.32 15.96
N ALA A 175 11.96 12.08 15.02
CA ALA A 175 11.24 13.31 15.34
C ALA A 175 9.95 13.03 16.12
N THR A 176 9.21 11.97 15.76
CA THR A 176 8.00 11.53 16.47
C THR A 176 8.32 11.01 17.87
N ASP A 177 9.32 10.14 18.00
CA ASP A 177 9.76 9.62 19.31
C ASP A 177 10.16 10.76 20.25
N LEU A 178 10.88 11.76 19.73
CA LEU A 178 11.29 12.93 20.51
C LEU A 178 10.09 13.78 20.94
N SER A 179 9.08 13.97 20.08
CA SER A 179 7.86 14.69 20.46
C SER A 179 7.05 13.95 21.52
N GLU A 180 6.93 12.62 21.43
CA GLU A 180 6.23 11.81 22.44
C GLU A 180 6.93 11.88 23.81
N ILE A 181 8.27 11.86 23.83
CA ILE A 181 9.05 12.01 25.07
C ILE A 181 8.83 13.39 25.71
N ILE A 182 8.76 14.46 24.90
CA ILE A 182 8.52 15.82 25.39
C ILE A 182 7.10 15.95 25.98
N GLU A 183 6.09 15.43 25.29
CA GLU A 183 4.70 15.45 25.77
C GLU A 183 4.54 14.68 27.09
N LEU A 184 5.20 13.53 27.23
CA LEU A 184 5.19 12.77 28.49
C LEU A 184 5.93 13.47 29.63
N SER A 185 6.95 14.28 29.33
CA SER A 185 7.68 15.04 30.36
C SER A 185 6.92 16.25 30.88
N ASP A 186 6.03 16.84 30.07
CA ASP A 186 5.20 17.98 30.47
C ASP A 186 4.01 17.56 31.37
N ASP A 187 3.61 16.28 31.31
CA ASP A 187 2.52 15.71 32.14
C ASP A 187 2.98 15.24 33.54
N GLU A 188 4.29 15.22 33.83
CA GLU A 188 4.84 14.86 35.16
C GLU A 188 5.03 16.06 36.12
N GLU A 189 4.66 17.28 35.71
CA GLU A 189 4.65 18.49 36.56
C GLU A 189 3.23 18.94 36.99
N ILE A 190 2.47 18.10 37.73
CA ILE A 190 1.28 18.53 38.50
C ILE A 190 1.23 17.89 39.89
#